data_AF-A0A6G1SCP9-F1
#
_entry.id   AF-A0A6G1SCP9-F1
#
_cell.length_a   1.000
_cell.length_b   1.000
_cell.length_c   1.000
_cell.angle_alpha   90.00
_cell.angle_beta   90.00
_cell.angle_gamma   90.00
#
_symmetry.space_group_name_H-M   'P 1'
#
loop_
_entity.id
_entity.type
_entity.pdbx_description
1 polymer ?
#
loop_
_entity_poly.entity_id
_entity_poly.type
_entity_poly.pdbx_seq_one_letter_code
_entity_poly.pdbx_strand_id
1 'polypeptide(L)'
;IYGNETEVGNGIRAKIAEGVIKREDIFVTSKLWNTFHKPSVVVDACKQSLKNFGLDYLDLYLIHWPVGYEEGGETFPRKADGTIRFSDADYVDTWKELENCVKLGLVKSIGLSN
;
A
#
# COMPACT_ATOMS: atom_id res chain seq x y z
N ILE A 1 -2.04 1.14 -7.36
CA ILE A 1 -1.99 2.02 -8.55
C ILE A 1 -1.51 1.31 -9.82
N TYR A 2 -0.39 0.58 -9.80
CA TYR A 2 0.17 -0.03 -11.02
C TYR A 2 -0.64 -1.21 -11.60
N GLY A 3 -1.65 -1.69 -10.86
CA GLY A 3 -2.56 -2.73 -11.35
C GLY A 3 -1.93 -4.11 -11.51
N ASN A 4 -0.79 -4.36 -10.87
CA ASN A 4 0.01 -5.57 -11.11
C ASN A 4 0.49 -6.30 -9.84
N GLU A 5 -0.02 -5.94 -8.65
CA GLU A 5 0.38 -6.61 -7.39
C GLU A 5 0.07 -8.11 -7.41
N THR A 6 -1.04 -8.52 -8.04
CA THR A 6 -1.45 -9.92 -8.17
C THR A 6 -0.48 -10.73 -9.01
N GLU A 7 -0.09 -10.20 -10.16
CA GLU A 7 0.84 -10.82 -11.10
C GLU A 7 2.23 -10.93 -10.50
N VAL A 8 2.71 -9.88 -9.83
CA VAL A 8 3.97 -9.89 -9.09
C VAL A 8 3.92 -10.93 -7.96
N GLY A 9 2.82 -10.96 -7.20
CA GLY A 9 2.59 -11.96 -6.16
C GLY A 9 2.61 -13.39 -6.68
N ASN A 10 1.95 -13.66 -7.81
CA ASN A 10 1.96 -14.97 -8.45
C ASN A 10 3.38 -15.41 -8.82
N GLY A 11 4.20 -14.50 -9.38
CA GLY A 11 5.61 -14.79 -9.69
C GLY A 11 6.43 -15.13 -8.46
N ILE A 12 6.29 -14.36 -7.37
CA ILE A 12 6.96 -14.61 -6.09
C ILE A 12 6.57 -15.99 -5.54
N ARG A 13 5.26 -16.26 -5.42
CA ARG A 13 4.77 -17.51 -4.84
C ARG A 13 5.14 -18.73 -5.66
N ALA A 14 5.20 -18.61 -6.99
CA ALA A 14 5.68 -19.67 -7.85
C ALA A 14 7.15 -20.04 -7.53
N LYS A 15 8.04 -19.05 -7.38
CA LYS A 15 9.45 -19.32 -7.03
C LYS A 15 9.65 -19.85 -5.62
N ILE A 16 8.77 -19.48 -4.70
CA ILE A 16 8.72 -20.11 -3.36
C ILE A 16 8.25 -21.56 -3.47
N ALA A 17 7.18 -21.85 -4.23
CA ALA A 17 6.65 -23.20 -4.39
C ALA A 17 7.60 -24.14 -5.14
N GLU A 18 8.38 -23.62 -6.10
CA GLU A 18 9.47 -24.33 -6.78
C GLU A 18 10.68 -24.60 -5.86
N GLY A 19 10.74 -23.97 -4.67
CA GLY A 19 11.87 -24.08 -3.74
C GLY A 19 13.12 -23.30 -4.16
N VAL A 20 12.99 -22.37 -5.12
CA VAL A 20 14.12 -21.57 -5.63
C VAL A 20 14.51 -20.46 -4.65
N ILE A 21 13.53 -19.88 -3.97
CA ILE A 21 13.71 -18.86 -2.93
C ILE A 21 12.81 -19.17 -1.74
N LYS A 22 13.14 -18.65 -0.57
CA LYS A 22 12.23 -18.52 0.57
C LYS A 22 11.65 -17.11 0.61
N ARG A 23 10.60 -16.91 1.42
CA ARG A 23 9.97 -15.57 1.54
C ARG A 23 10.97 -14.55 2.08
N GLU A 24 11.82 -14.94 3.02
CA GLU A 24 12.85 -14.12 3.65
C GLU A 24 14.06 -13.80 2.75
N ASP A 25 14.18 -14.44 1.58
CA ASP A 25 15.28 -14.19 0.64
C ASP A 25 15.02 -12.98 -0.27
N ILE A 26 13.80 -12.43 -0.26
CA ILE A 26 13.40 -11.31 -1.11
C ILE A 26 12.82 -10.15 -0.31
N PHE A 27 12.98 -8.94 -0.85
CA PHE A 27 12.46 -7.71 -0.26
C PHE A 27 11.32 -7.16 -1.11
N VAL A 28 10.10 -7.15 -0.57
CA VAL A 28 8.89 -6.71 -1.27
C VAL A 28 8.42 -5.38 -0.71
N THR A 29 8.36 -4.38 -1.59
CA THR A 29 7.87 -3.03 -1.29
C THR A 29 6.53 -2.79 -1.96
N SER A 30 5.56 -2.24 -1.23
CA SER A 30 4.38 -1.60 -1.82
C SER A 30 4.17 -0.19 -1.27
N LYS A 31 3.15 0.51 -1.77
CA LYS A 31 2.91 1.91 -1.45
C LYS A 31 1.41 2.17 -1.24
N LEU A 32 1.06 2.86 -0.16
CA LEU A 32 -0.26 3.41 0.10
C LEU A 32 -0.58 4.47 -0.95
N TRP A 33 -1.66 4.26 -1.71
CA TRP A 33 -2.09 5.21 -2.71
C TRP A 33 -2.89 6.36 -2.11
N ASN A 34 -2.89 7.50 -2.80
CA ASN A 34 -3.38 8.79 -2.30
C ASN A 34 -4.86 8.77 -1.88
N THR A 35 -5.71 7.91 -2.46
CA THR A 35 -7.13 7.77 -2.09
C THR A 35 -7.37 7.00 -0.78
N PHE A 36 -6.30 6.62 -0.07
CA PHE A 36 -6.36 5.82 1.17
C PHE A 36 -5.66 6.51 2.36
N HIS A 37 -5.57 7.84 2.34
CA HIS A 37 -4.90 8.59 3.42
C HIS A 37 -5.73 8.74 4.70
N LYS A 38 -7.06 8.57 4.64
CA LYS A 38 -7.88 8.62 5.86
C LYS A 38 -7.48 7.50 6.84
N PRO A 39 -7.28 7.81 8.13
CA PRO A 39 -6.81 6.81 9.10
C PRO A 39 -7.62 5.51 9.10
N SER A 40 -8.95 5.63 8.97
CA SER A 40 -9.87 4.49 8.98
C SER A 40 -9.67 3.48 7.84
N VAL A 41 -8.91 3.81 6.78
CA VAL A 41 -8.75 2.92 5.60
C VAL A 41 -7.30 2.51 5.33
N VAL A 42 -6.32 3.07 6.04
CA VAL A 42 -4.88 2.80 5.80
C VAL A 42 -4.54 1.32 6.01
N VAL A 43 -4.95 0.75 7.14
CA VAL A 43 -4.65 -0.65 7.48
C VAL A 43 -5.33 -1.61 6.48
N ASP A 44 -6.56 -1.31 6.08
CA ASP A 44 -7.29 -2.14 5.11
C ASP A 44 -6.69 -2.05 3.71
N ALA A 45 -6.17 -0.88 3.31
CA ALA A 45 -5.41 -0.75 2.07
C ALA A 45 -4.13 -1.61 2.08
N CYS A 46 -3.41 -1.65 3.21
CA CYS A 46 -2.25 -2.53 3.37
C CYS A 46 -2.65 -4.01 3.27
N LYS A 47 -3.72 -4.43 3.97
CA LYS A 47 -4.25 -5.81 3.88
C LYS A 47 -4.69 -6.17 2.47
N GLN A 48 -5.25 -5.22 1.72
CA GLN A 48 -5.63 -5.45 0.34
C GLN A 48 -4.39 -5.67 -0.56
N SER A 49 -3.33 -4.88 -0.38
CA SER A 49 -2.04 -5.15 -1.06
C SER A 49 -1.50 -6.54 -0.71
N LEU A 50 -1.48 -6.92 0.57
CA LEU A 50 -1.06 -8.26 1.00
C LEU A 50 -1.88 -9.37 0.35
N LYS A 51 -3.21 -9.20 0.29
CA LYS A 51 -4.12 -10.12 -0.39
C LYS A 51 -3.81 -10.24 -1.88
N ASN A 52 -3.55 -9.12 -2.56
CA ASN A 52 -3.16 -9.13 -3.98
C ASN A 52 -1.84 -9.88 -4.18
N PHE A 53 -0.81 -9.56 -3.39
CA PHE A 53 0.47 -10.27 -3.44
C PHE A 53 0.38 -11.73 -2.97
N GLY A 54 -0.66 -12.11 -2.24
CA GLY A 54 -0.77 -13.40 -1.56
C GLY A 54 0.35 -13.62 -0.54
N LEU A 55 0.75 -12.57 0.18
CA LEU A 55 1.82 -12.60 1.17
C LEU A 55 1.28 -12.26 2.56
N ASP A 56 1.95 -12.76 3.60
CA ASP A 56 1.57 -12.46 4.99
C ASP A 56 2.11 -11.11 5.48
N TYR A 57 3.22 -10.64 4.90
CA TYR A 57 3.82 -9.34 5.22
C TYR A 57 4.54 -8.70 4.02
N LEU A 58 4.69 -7.37 4.06
CA LEU A 58 5.59 -6.59 3.20
C LEU A 58 6.86 -6.22 3.97
N ASP A 59 7.98 -6.12 3.27
CA ASP A 59 9.24 -5.68 3.87
C ASP A 59 9.24 -4.16 4.08
N LEU A 60 8.63 -3.42 3.15
CA LEU A 60 8.49 -1.97 3.20
C LEU A 60 7.13 -1.51 2.66
N TYR A 61 6.48 -0.61 3.39
CA TYR A 61 5.27 0.07 2.93
C TYR A 61 5.42 1.58 3.02
N LEU A 62 5.23 2.26 1.89
CA LEU A 62 5.48 3.70 1.77
C LEU A 62 4.18 4.48 1.65
N ILE A 63 4.10 5.67 2.23
CA ILE A 63 3.18 6.69 1.72
C ILE A 63 3.69 7.08 0.32
N HIS A 64 2.89 6.85 -0.73
CA HIS A 64 3.36 7.06 -2.11
C HIS A 64 3.61 8.54 -2.42
N TRP A 65 2.76 9.42 -1.90
CA TRP A 65 2.89 10.88 -1.99
C TRP A 65 2.33 11.50 -0.70
N PRO A 66 2.89 12.60 -0.19
CA PRO A 66 2.41 13.26 1.02
C PRO A 66 1.12 14.09 0.77
N VAL A 67 0.22 13.62 -0.10
CA VAL A 67 -0.99 14.34 -0.51
C VAL A 67 -2.17 13.36 -0.66
N GLY A 68 -3.18 13.51 0.19
CA GLY A 68 -4.41 12.70 0.13
C GLY A 68 -5.34 13.11 -1.01
N TYR A 69 -5.95 12.14 -1.68
CA TYR A 69 -7.03 12.34 -2.65
C TYR A 69 -8.36 11.91 -2.02
N GLU A 70 -9.46 12.52 -2.47
CA GLU A 70 -10.81 12.15 -2.01
C GLU A 70 -11.01 10.63 -2.11
N GLU A 71 -11.41 10.02 -0.99
CA GLU A 71 -11.56 8.57 -0.87
C GLU A 71 -12.87 8.02 -1.49
N GLY A 72 -12.97 6.70 -1.57
CA GLY A 72 -14.24 6.00 -1.85
C GLY A 72 -14.68 5.97 -3.32
N GLY A 73 -13.84 6.40 -4.25
CA GLY A 73 -14.18 6.45 -5.67
C GLY A 73 -13.02 6.07 -6.60
N GLU A 74 -12.74 6.98 -7.53
CA GLU A 74 -11.78 6.79 -8.60
C GLU A 74 -10.34 6.84 -8.07
N THR A 75 -9.43 6.13 -8.73
CA THR A 75 -7.99 6.19 -8.44
C THR A 75 -7.42 7.61 -8.54
N PHE A 76 -7.99 8.43 -9.42
CA PHE A 76 -7.68 9.85 -9.59
C PHE A 76 -8.99 10.64 -9.60
N PRO A 77 -9.54 11.00 -8.42
CA PRO A 77 -10.82 11.68 -8.36
C PRO A 77 -10.67 13.10 -8.93
N ARG A 78 -11.46 13.45 -9.95
CA ARG A 78 -11.36 14.76 -10.65
C ARG A 78 -12.60 15.62 -10.54
N LYS A 79 -12.43 16.93 -10.38
CA LYS A 79 -13.52 17.91 -10.51
C LYS A 79 -13.95 18.01 -11.96
N ALA A 80 -15.06 18.72 -12.20
CA ALA A 80 -15.56 19.00 -13.55
C ALA A 80 -14.55 19.75 -14.44
N ASP A 81 -13.64 20.53 -13.85
CA ASP A 81 -12.56 21.25 -14.55
C ASP A 81 -11.31 20.38 -14.83
N GLY A 82 -11.33 19.10 -14.46
CA GLY A 82 -10.23 18.15 -14.66
C GLY A 82 -9.16 18.16 -13.55
N THR A 83 -9.22 19.07 -12.57
CA THR A 83 -8.29 19.10 -11.43
C THR A 83 -8.58 17.99 -10.42
N ILE A 84 -7.59 17.60 -9.60
CA ILE A 84 -7.77 16.56 -8.58
C ILE A 84 -8.65 17.05 -7.43
N ARG A 85 -9.53 16.17 -6.91
CA ARG A 85 -10.22 16.33 -5.64
C ARG A 85 -9.32 15.82 -4.51
N PHE A 86 -8.88 16.72 -3.66
CA PHE A 86 -8.00 16.41 -2.53
C PHE A 86 -8.80 16.01 -1.30
N SER A 87 -8.23 15.12 -0.50
CA SER A 87 -8.72 14.79 0.83
C SER A 87 -8.25 15.86 1.83
N ASP A 88 -8.98 15.97 2.94
CA ASP A 88 -8.62 16.77 4.11
C ASP A 88 -7.74 16.00 5.12
N ALA A 89 -7.42 14.74 4.84
CA ALA A 89 -6.59 13.91 5.70
C ALA A 89 -5.16 14.47 5.88
N ASP A 90 -4.73 14.62 7.13
CA ASP A 90 -3.35 14.93 7.47
C ASP A 90 -2.48 13.67 7.31
N TYR A 91 -1.38 13.79 6.57
CA TYR A 91 -0.42 12.69 6.39
C TYR A 91 0.22 12.24 7.71
N VAL A 92 0.22 13.08 8.75
CA VAL A 92 0.65 12.68 10.10
C VAL A 92 -0.29 11.64 10.69
N ASP A 93 -1.60 11.77 10.47
CA ASP A 93 -2.57 10.77 10.92
C ASP A 93 -2.51 9.51 10.05
N THR A 94 -2.24 9.66 8.75
CA THR A 94 -1.90 8.53 7.88
C THR A 94 -0.67 7.77 8.39
N TRP A 95 0.37 8.49 8.82
CA TRP A 95 1.62 7.90 9.34
C TRP A 95 1.38 7.06 10.59
N LYS A 96 0.57 7.54 11.54
CA LYS A 96 0.21 6.79 12.76
C LYS A 96 -0.44 5.44 12.42
N GLU A 97 -1.20 5.36 11.34
CA GLU A 97 -1.78 4.09 10.89
C GLU A 97 -0.79 3.21 10.11
N LEU A 98 0.21 3.79 9.43
CA LEU A 98 1.36 2.99 8.96
C LEU A 98 2.14 2.37 10.13
N GLU A 99 2.33 3.10 11.23
CA GLU A 99 2.91 2.53 12.46
C GLU A 99 2.04 1.39 13.02
N ASN A 100 0.72 1.51 12.91
CA ASN A 100 -0.20 0.44 13.27
C ASN A 100 -0.04 -0.81 12.38
N CYS A 101 0.19 -0.65 11.08
CA CYS A 101 0.54 -1.76 10.19
C CYS A 101 1.81 -2.50 10.66
N VAL A 102 2.81 -1.78 11.20
CA VAL A 102 4.01 -2.40 11.81
C VAL A 102 3.63 -3.18 13.07
N LYS A 103 2.86 -2.57 13.99
CA LYS A 103 2.41 -3.22 15.23
C LYS A 103 1.61 -4.50 14.98
N LEU A 104 0.82 -4.52 13.91
CA LEU A 104 0.02 -5.67 13.47
C LEU A 104 0.84 -6.73 12.72
N GLY A 105 2.13 -6.47 12.45
CA GLY A 105 3.01 -7.39 11.73
C GLY A 105 2.76 -7.46 10.22
N LEU A 106 1.92 -6.59 9.67
CA LEU A 106 1.58 -6.54 8.24
C LEU A 106 2.77 -6.04 7.39
N VAL A 107 3.62 -5.20 7.99
CA VAL A 107 4.79 -4.62 7.33
C VAL A 107 5.98 -4.62 8.30
N LYS A 108 7.19 -4.84 7.79
CA LYS A 108 8.41 -4.79 8.62
C LYS A 108 8.94 -3.37 8.81
N SER A 109 8.89 -2.58 7.75
CA SER A 109 9.35 -1.19 7.72
C SER A 109 8.34 -0.28 7.04
N ILE A 110 8.36 1.00 7.40
CA ILE A 110 7.52 2.05 6.78
C ILE A 110 8.39 3.23 6.35
N GLY A 111 7.90 4.01 5.40
CA GLY A 111 8.62 5.18 4.89
C GLY A 111 7.79 6.11 4.02
N LEU A 112 8.46 7.05 3.38
CA LEU A 112 7.88 8.08 2.52
C LEU A 112 8.44 7.99 1.10
N SER A 113 7.68 8.50 0.14
CA SER A 113 8.09 8.69 -1.25
C SER A 113 7.63 10.06 -1.73
N ASN A 114 8.47 10.71 -2.54
CA ASN A 114 8.31 12.07 -3.08
C ASN A 114 8.30 13.16 -2.00
#